data_AF-A0A085LJL2-F1
#
_entry.id   AF-A0A085LJL2-F1
#
_cell.length_a   1.000
_cell.length_b   1.000
_cell.length_c   1.000
_cell.angle_alpha   90.00
_cell.angle_beta   90.00
_cell.angle_gamma   90.00
#
_symmetry.space_group_name_H-M   'P 1'
#
loop_
_entity.id
_entity.type
_entity.pdbx_description
1 polymer ?
#
loop_
_entity_poly.entity_id
_entity_poly.type
_entity_poly.pdbx_seq_one_letter_code
_entity_poly.pdbx_strand_id
1 'polypeptide(L)'
;FLQDILDVLFTVLISSNDYDLLVFDALVYVIGLIGERRYHNFKSVLDNYLQYHFSAALAYQKLIPLFKDCIDKVEDCSTRLLRTLKALEYLTKFIVRSRELYVKLKGPFAGQEHFWELIRGLFLSLTTLMLYQTDWSLLCQGAALKYIPHIVSDVLSVFDQREFASVMANFIRNVPEDRLTKQKLMCLLDFVQSEMIKRPEPRSILLPVMLESVKFQIENNEELELCAQILTATMEVLFDKRLSKSANSGTLLFIMRVALRPVVQVIVRLIEANEQVILGQYVALLLSLLEELDACTYRSYISDFVTRTDLMDFITELLMLFRDLLSHPVFPVDWFQMTFVQNSIILKILCYAASTVKARFLHEKFDYQVCSNFFQTAVSFITHKQLQLENFPAKKRKSILERFRDMRLTCGRELVRSMWFSMNQKNEFIPCLVGSILEVTLIPVEEVRKLTIPIFFDMMVTEFYLRASATLVSTPVVLRGNFSYRSAVVEFETEFITKLDQLIDAGSGDAKYADTFVRL
;
A
#
# COMPACT_ATOMS: atom_id res chain seq x y z
N PHE A 1 -1.31 47.11 18.67
CA PHE A 1 -2.76 46.84 18.62
C PHE A 1 -3.12 45.39 18.92
N LEU A 2 -2.79 44.40 18.06
CA LEU A 2 -3.19 43.01 18.34
C LEU A 2 -2.57 42.45 19.63
N GLN A 3 -1.28 42.71 19.85
CA GLN A 3 -0.59 42.36 21.09
C GLN A 3 -1.29 42.97 22.31
N ASP A 4 -1.49 44.29 22.32
CA ASP A 4 -2.11 45.00 23.44
C ASP A 4 -3.52 44.46 23.75
N ILE A 5 -4.31 44.13 22.73
CA ILE A 5 -5.63 43.53 22.89
C ILE A 5 -5.53 42.16 23.57
N LEU A 6 -4.63 41.29 23.08
CA LEU A 6 -4.44 39.95 23.65
C LEU A 6 -3.92 40.00 25.08
N ASP A 7 -2.95 40.86 25.38
CA ASP A 7 -2.40 41.05 26.72
C ASP A 7 -3.51 41.49 27.71
N VAL A 8 -4.36 42.44 27.31
CA VAL A 8 -5.51 42.87 28.12
C VAL A 8 -6.51 41.73 28.32
N LEU A 9 -6.87 41.00 27.26
CA LEU A 9 -7.81 39.88 27.34
C LEU A 9 -7.30 38.80 28.31
N PHE A 10 -6.04 38.40 28.22
CA PHE A 10 -5.46 37.40 29.11
C PHE A 10 -5.27 37.90 30.54
N THR A 11 -5.01 39.19 30.73
CA THR A 11 -4.97 39.80 32.07
C THR A 11 -6.34 39.74 32.73
N VAL A 12 -7.40 40.14 32.01
CA VAL A 12 -8.79 40.06 32.50
C VAL A 12 -9.17 38.61 32.79
N LEU A 13 -8.82 37.68 31.92
CA LEU A 13 -9.06 36.25 32.12
C LEU A 13 -8.42 35.76 33.42
N ILE A 14 -7.21 36.20 33.77
CA ILE A 14 -6.56 35.75 35.01
C ILE A 14 -7.13 36.45 36.25
N SER A 15 -7.49 37.74 36.15
CA SER A 15 -7.84 38.57 37.30
C SER A 15 -9.28 38.41 37.82
N SER A 16 -10.25 38.03 36.98
CA SER A 16 -11.65 37.87 37.38
C SER A 16 -12.28 36.63 36.75
N ASN A 17 -13.26 36.01 37.44
CA ASN A 17 -14.03 34.88 36.92
C ASN A 17 -15.34 35.33 36.23
N ASP A 18 -15.79 36.57 36.46
CA ASP A 18 -17.12 37.04 36.02
C ASP A 18 -17.20 37.24 34.50
N TYR A 19 -16.04 37.43 33.84
CA TYR A 19 -15.94 37.74 32.41
C TYR A 19 -15.32 36.61 31.59
N ASP A 20 -15.08 35.44 32.19
CA ASP A 20 -14.36 34.31 31.57
C ASP A 20 -14.95 33.92 30.20
N LEU A 21 -16.29 33.81 30.13
CA LEU A 21 -17.00 33.43 28.91
C LEU A 21 -16.89 34.48 27.80
N LEU A 22 -16.99 35.76 28.17
CA LEU A 22 -16.93 36.88 27.23
C LEU A 22 -15.52 37.07 26.67
N VAL A 23 -14.50 36.89 27.51
CA VAL A 23 -13.10 36.91 27.08
C VAL A 23 -12.82 35.75 26.13
N PHE A 24 -13.33 34.55 26.43
CA PHE A 24 -13.19 33.40 25.54
C PHE A 24 -13.83 33.66 24.16
N ASP A 25 -15.04 34.22 24.12
CA ASP A 25 -15.71 34.55 22.85
C ASP A 25 -14.97 35.62 22.05
N ALA A 26 -14.41 36.63 22.74
CA ALA A 26 -13.56 37.64 22.11
C ALA A 26 -12.28 37.02 21.53
N LEU A 27 -11.62 36.10 22.24
CA LEU A 27 -10.45 35.37 21.75
C LEU A 27 -10.78 34.54 20.51
N VAL A 28 -11.88 33.77 20.55
CA VAL A 28 -12.36 32.98 19.40
C VAL A 28 -12.65 33.88 18.21
N TYR A 29 -13.26 35.04 18.43
CA TYR A 29 -13.55 36.01 17.38
C TYR A 29 -12.27 36.59 16.75
N VAL A 30 -11.31 37.02 17.57
CA VAL A 30 -10.02 37.55 17.11
C VAL A 30 -9.24 36.51 16.31
N ILE A 31 -9.16 35.28 16.81
CA ILE A 31 -8.51 34.16 16.09
C ILE A 31 -9.26 33.88 14.78
N GLY A 32 -10.59 33.86 14.82
CA GLY A 32 -11.44 33.64 13.65
C GLY A 32 -11.23 34.67 12.55
N LEU A 33 -11.06 35.96 12.91
CA LEU A 33 -10.73 37.03 11.96
C LEU A 33 -9.38 36.79 11.30
N ILE A 34 -8.35 36.42 12.06
CA ILE A 34 -7.00 36.14 11.53
C ILE A 34 -7.03 34.91 10.59
N GLY A 35 -7.95 33.98 10.82
CA GLY A 35 -8.18 32.82 9.96
C GLY A 35 -8.77 33.15 8.58
N GLU A 36 -9.32 34.36 8.37
CA GLU A 36 -9.87 34.75 7.06
C GLU A 36 -8.76 35.05 6.04
N ARG A 37 -9.01 34.74 4.76
CA ARG A 37 -8.05 34.97 3.66
C ARG A 37 -7.52 36.41 3.60
N ARG A 38 -8.35 37.38 3.99
CA ARG A 38 -8.01 38.81 4.01
C ARG A 38 -6.91 39.16 5.02
N TYR A 39 -6.77 38.36 6.08
CA TYR A 39 -5.86 38.62 7.19
C TYR A 39 -4.76 37.56 7.31
N HIS A 40 -4.49 36.79 6.25
CA HIS A 40 -3.53 35.69 6.28
C HIS A 40 -2.12 36.11 6.76
N ASN A 41 -1.68 37.32 6.40
CA ASN A 41 -0.38 37.87 6.82
C ASN A 41 -0.27 38.05 8.35
N PHE A 42 -1.40 38.15 9.06
CA PHE A 42 -1.44 38.30 10.52
C PHE A 42 -1.23 36.98 11.28
N LYS A 43 -1.24 35.82 10.61
CA LYS A 43 -0.86 34.55 11.23
C LYS A 43 0.56 34.62 11.81
N SER A 44 1.50 35.15 11.03
CA SER A 44 2.90 35.35 11.46
C SER A 44 3.02 36.27 12.68
N VAL A 45 2.14 37.27 12.79
CA VAL A 45 2.09 38.19 13.93
C VAL A 45 1.61 37.47 15.19
N LEU A 46 0.59 36.60 15.06
CA LEU A 46 0.08 35.80 16.16
C LEU A 46 1.10 34.76 16.63
N ASP A 47 1.82 34.12 15.71
CA ASP A 47 2.90 33.18 16.03
C ASP A 47 4.05 33.89 16.76
N ASN A 48 4.46 35.09 16.31
CA ASN A 48 5.45 35.91 17.01
C ASN A 48 4.99 36.31 18.41
N TYR A 49 3.72 36.68 18.58
CA TYR A 49 3.16 36.99 19.89
C TYR A 49 3.22 35.78 20.83
N LEU A 50 2.78 34.60 20.38
CA LEU A 50 2.86 33.35 21.13
C LEU A 50 4.30 33.02 21.57
N GLN A 51 5.27 33.23 20.68
CA GLN A 51 6.65 32.87 20.93
C GLN A 51 7.35 33.85 21.88
N TYR A 52 7.20 35.17 21.68
CA TYR A 52 8.05 36.17 22.33
C TYR A 52 7.34 37.05 23.36
N HIS A 53 6.02 37.20 23.31
CA HIS A 53 5.29 38.19 24.10
C HIS A 53 4.30 37.59 25.10
N PHE A 54 3.65 36.49 24.74
CA PHE A 54 2.67 35.84 25.61
C PHE A 54 3.30 35.38 26.93
N SER A 55 2.71 35.81 28.05
CA SER A 55 3.26 35.61 29.41
C SER A 55 2.28 35.00 30.42
N ALA A 56 1.06 34.67 29.98
CA ALA A 56 -0.03 34.21 30.85
C ALA A 56 0.09 32.72 31.20
N ALA A 57 0.89 32.38 32.22
CA ALA A 57 1.20 31.00 32.63
C ALA A 57 0.03 30.21 33.25
N LEU A 58 -1.03 30.87 33.71
CA LEU A 58 -2.21 30.22 34.30
C LEU A 58 -3.42 30.18 33.36
N ALA A 59 -3.31 30.76 32.15
CA ALA A 59 -4.43 30.85 31.21
C ALA A 59 -4.99 29.47 30.83
N TYR A 60 -4.15 28.44 30.71
CA TYR A 60 -4.62 27.09 30.38
C TYR A 60 -5.66 26.54 31.38
N GLN A 61 -5.58 26.90 32.67
CA GLN A 61 -6.49 26.43 33.72
C GLN A 61 -7.91 26.94 33.53
N LYS A 62 -8.08 28.05 32.81
CA LYS A 62 -9.39 28.62 32.46
C LYS A 62 -9.80 28.30 31.03
N LEU A 63 -8.88 28.38 30.08
CA LEU A 63 -9.18 28.13 28.67
C LEU A 63 -9.67 26.71 28.41
N ILE A 64 -9.06 25.70 29.05
CA ILE A 64 -9.45 24.30 28.82
C ILE A 64 -10.89 24.03 29.30
N PRO A 65 -11.28 24.37 30.56
CA PRO A 65 -12.67 24.25 31.00
C PRO A 65 -13.66 25.01 30.13
N LEU A 66 -13.36 26.26 29.75
CA LEU A 66 -14.26 27.06 28.90
C LEU A 66 -14.47 26.45 27.53
N PHE A 67 -13.41 25.89 26.94
CA PHE A 67 -13.51 25.17 25.68
C PHE A 67 -14.33 23.88 25.85
N LYS A 68 -14.02 23.08 26.89
CA LYS A 68 -14.78 21.87 27.20
C LYS A 68 -16.27 22.15 27.39
N ASP A 69 -16.61 23.17 28.16
CA ASP A 69 -18.00 23.60 28.39
C ASP A 69 -18.69 24.03 27.09
N CYS A 70 -17.97 24.66 26.16
CA CYS A 70 -18.49 25.00 24.83
C CYS A 70 -18.82 23.75 23.99
N ILE A 71 -18.14 22.63 24.22
CA ILE A 71 -18.37 21.35 23.54
C ILE A 71 -19.40 20.50 24.29
N ASP A 72 -19.57 20.64 25.59
CA ASP A 72 -20.55 19.84 26.35
C ASP A 72 -21.97 20.45 26.24
N LYS A 73 -22.09 21.78 26.13
CA LYS A 73 -23.38 22.49 26.06
C LYS A 73 -23.85 22.71 24.62
N VAL A 74 -23.87 21.65 23.81
CA VAL A 74 -24.02 21.80 22.36
C VAL A 74 -25.44 22.17 21.90
N GLU A 75 -26.46 21.80 22.66
CA GLU A 75 -27.86 21.97 22.28
C GLU A 75 -28.26 23.44 22.05
N ASP A 76 -27.54 24.40 22.65
CA ASP A 76 -27.91 25.82 22.60
C ASP A 76 -27.14 26.67 21.57
N CYS A 77 -26.03 26.19 20.96
CA CYS A 77 -25.06 27.10 20.33
C CYS A 77 -24.16 26.51 19.21
N SER A 78 -24.76 25.89 18.18
CA SER A 78 -24.01 25.31 17.03
C SER A 78 -23.06 26.30 16.34
N THR A 79 -23.42 27.58 16.23
CA THR A 79 -22.59 28.61 15.58
C THR A 79 -21.37 29.00 16.41
N ARG A 80 -21.51 29.04 17.73
CA ARG A 80 -20.43 29.35 18.67
C ARG A 80 -19.40 28.22 18.65
N LEU A 81 -19.86 26.98 18.83
CA LEU A 81 -19.00 25.81 18.77
C LEU A 81 -18.24 25.74 17.44
N LEU A 82 -18.92 25.98 16.31
CA LEU A 82 -18.27 26.00 15.00
C LEU A 82 -17.15 27.04 14.91
N ARG A 83 -17.33 28.24 15.46
CA ARG A 83 -16.27 29.28 15.50
C ARG A 83 -15.12 28.84 16.40
N THR A 84 -15.43 28.26 17.56
CA THR A 84 -14.43 27.73 18.49
C THR A 84 -13.58 26.63 17.85
N LEU A 85 -14.22 25.67 17.14
CA LEU A 85 -13.52 24.60 16.44
C LEU A 85 -12.66 25.10 15.27
N LYS A 86 -13.10 26.16 14.57
CA LYS A 86 -12.26 26.83 13.56
C LYS A 86 -11.05 27.53 14.17
N ALA A 87 -11.15 27.94 15.44
CA ALA A 87 -10.06 28.54 16.22
C ALA A 87 -9.21 27.51 16.97
N LEU A 88 -9.53 26.20 16.86
CA LEU A 88 -8.90 25.11 17.63
C LEU A 88 -7.37 25.16 17.58
N GLU A 89 -6.79 25.36 16.39
CA GLU A 89 -5.34 25.39 16.21
C GLU A 89 -4.66 26.40 17.16
N TYR A 90 -5.07 27.66 17.11
CA TYR A 90 -4.47 28.71 17.92
C TYR A 90 -4.89 28.66 19.39
N LEU A 91 -6.13 28.24 19.69
CA LEU A 91 -6.55 28.01 21.08
C LEU A 91 -5.64 26.97 21.75
N THR A 92 -5.35 25.86 21.07
CA THR A 92 -4.45 24.84 21.59
C THR A 92 -3.01 25.36 21.70
N LYS A 93 -2.51 26.15 20.73
CA LYS A 93 -1.20 26.81 20.85
C LYS A 93 -1.11 27.71 22.09
N PHE A 94 -2.14 28.49 22.41
CA PHE A 94 -2.18 29.29 23.64
C PHE A 94 -2.18 28.42 24.90
N ILE A 95 -2.95 27.34 24.92
CA ILE A 95 -3.00 26.38 26.02
C ILE A 95 -1.62 25.74 26.25
N VAL A 96 -1.00 25.24 25.19
CA VAL A 96 0.33 24.59 25.23
C VAL A 96 1.38 25.59 25.69
N ARG A 97 1.43 26.79 25.11
CA ARG A 97 2.38 27.82 25.50
C ARG A 97 2.21 28.25 26.95
N SER A 98 0.97 28.41 27.41
CA SER A 98 0.66 28.71 28.83
C SER A 98 1.18 27.61 29.76
N ARG A 99 1.03 26.34 29.36
CA ARG A 99 1.58 25.19 30.10
C ARG A 99 3.11 25.21 30.13
N GLU A 100 3.78 25.45 29.02
CA GLU A 100 5.24 25.57 28.97
C GLU A 100 5.76 26.66 29.91
N LEU A 101 5.09 27.83 29.94
CA LEU A 101 5.44 28.92 30.83
C LEU A 101 5.26 28.55 32.31
N TYR A 102 4.16 27.86 32.64
CA TYR A 102 3.94 27.37 34.00
C TYR A 102 5.05 26.41 34.44
N VAL A 103 5.43 25.48 33.56
CA VAL A 103 6.53 24.53 33.81
C VAL A 103 7.87 25.26 34.00
N LYS A 104 8.15 26.28 33.19
CA LYS A 104 9.36 27.12 33.35
C LYS A 104 9.39 27.86 34.69
N LEU A 105 8.24 28.28 35.22
CA LEU A 105 8.14 29.04 36.47
C LEU A 105 8.11 28.16 37.74
N LYS A 106 7.46 26.99 37.67
CA LYS A 106 7.19 26.13 38.85
C LYS A 106 7.98 24.83 38.85
N GLY A 107 8.63 24.47 37.75
CA GLY A 107 9.43 23.26 37.58
C GLY A 107 8.76 22.19 36.69
N PRO A 108 9.53 21.17 36.26
CA PRO A 108 9.14 20.19 35.23
C PRO A 108 7.84 19.42 35.52
N PHE A 109 7.63 19.02 36.77
CA PHE A 109 6.49 18.16 37.17
C PHE A 109 5.34 18.94 37.81
N ALA A 110 5.46 20.26 37.95
CA ALA A 110 4.47 21.07 38.66
C ALA A 110 3.11 21.04 37.93
N GLY A 111 2.04 20.63 38.62
CA GLY A 111 0.67 20.63 38.09
C GLY A 111 0.46 19.76 36.86
N GLN A 112 1.31 18.76 36.63
CA GLN A 112 1.24 17.88 35.45
C GLN A 112 -0.05 17.06 35.42
N GLU A 113 -0.38 16.37 36.51
CA GLU A 113 -1.60 15.54 36.61
C GLU A 113 -2.86 16.37 36.38
N HIS A 114 -2.96 17.54 37.02
CA HIS A 114 -4.10 18.44 36.83
C HIS A 114 -4.23 18.95 35.38
N PHE A 115 -3.11 19.31 34.74
CA PHE A 115 -3.13 19.68 33.33
C PHE A 115 -3.58 18.51 32.44
N TRP A 116 -3.08 17.30 32.72
CA TRP A 116 -3.44 16.09 31.99
C TRP A 116 -4.93 15.76 32.14
N GLU A 117 -5.49 15.87 33.34
CA GLU A 117 -6.93 15.69 33.57
C GLU A 117 -7.77 16.68 32.76
N LEU A 118 -7.41 17.97 32.76
CA LEU A 118 -8.12 19.00 32.01
C LEU A 118 -8.08 18.74 30.51
N ILE A 119 -6.90 18.52 29.94
CA ILE A 119 -6.74 18.36 28.48
C ILE A 119 -7.31 17.03 28.00
N ARG A 120 -7.20 15.96 28.79
CA ARG A 120 -7.88 14.68 28.58
C ARG A 120 -9.40 14.89 28.53
N GLY A 121 -9.95 15.61 29.50
CA GLY A 121 -11.38 15.95 29.55
C GLY A 121 -11.86 16.68 28.30
N LEU A 122 -11.07 17.64 27.79
CA LEU A 122 -11.38 18.36 26.55
C LEU A 122 -11.41 17.43 25.34
N PHE A 123 -10.39 16.59 25.16
CA PHE A 123 -10.35 15.68 24.02
C PHE A 123 -11.40 14.56 24.10
N LEU A 124 -11.77 14.12 25.31
CA LEU A 124 -12.92 13.23 25.52
C LEU A 124 -14.22 13.89 25.07
N SER A 125 -14.48 15.15 25.45
CA SER A 125 -15.65 15.89 24.96
C SER A 125 -15.66 16.04 23.42
N LEU A 126 -14.50 16.33 22.81
CA LEU A 126 -14.36 16.34 21.34
C LEU A 126 -14.62 14.96 20.70
N THR A 127 -14.22 13.89 21.36
CA THR A 127 -14.44 12.51 20.90
C THR A 127 -15.92 12.12 21.01
N THR A 128 -16.61 12.57 22.06
CA THR A 128 -18.05 12.41 22.23
C THR A 128 -18.83 13.21 21.18
N LEU A 129 -18.35 14.41 20.81
CA LEU A 129 -18.96 15.21 19.74
C LEU A 129 -19.07 14.43 18.41
N MET A 130 -18.13 13.53 18.14
CA MET A 130 -18.14 12.74 16.89
C MET A 130 -19.26 11.69 16.86
N LEU A 131 -19.84 11.29 18.00
CA LEU A 131 -20.93 10.30 18.07
C LEU A 131 -22.28 10.86 17.65
N TYR A 132 -22.47 12.19 17.65
CA TYR A 132 -23.76 12.78 17.29
C TYR A 132 -24.12 12.51 15.83
N GLN A 133 -25.37 12.12 15.59
CA GLN A 133 -25.90 11.85 14.24
C GLN A 133 -26.86 12.94 13.75
N THR A 134 -27.03 14.03 14.50
CA THR A 134 -27.96 15.13 14.20
C THR A 134 -27.40 16.12 13.18
N ASP A 135 -28.20 16.65 12.25
CA ASP A 135 -27.73 17.54 11.16
C ASP A 135 -26.94 18.77 11.63
N TRP A 136 -27.33 19.36 12.77
CA TRP A 136 -26.61 20.51 13.32
C TRP A 136 -25.14 20.21 13.61
N SER A 137 -24.80 18.95 13.91
CA SER A 137 -23.44 18.53 14.27
C SER A 137 -22.50 18.42 13.07
N LEU A 138 -23.01 18.32 11.83
CA LEU A 138 -22.21 18.13 10.60
C LEU A 138 -21.06 19.13 10.48
N LEU A 139 -21.38 20.41 10.60
CA LEU A 139 -20.40 21.48 10.39
C LEU A 139 -19.35 21.49 11.50
N CYS A 140 -19.77 21.21 12.74
CA CYS A 140 -18.87 21.14 13.89
C CYS A 140 -17.94 19.93 13.79
N GLN A 141 -18.48 18.74 13.53
CA GLN A 141 -17.69 17.51 13.33
C GLN A 141 -16.73 17.65 12.14
N GLY A 142 -17.19 18.21 11.03
CA GLY A 142 -16.34 18.50 9.87
C GLY A 142 -15.23 19.51 10.17
N ALA A 143 -15.51 20.54 10.98
CA ALA A 143 -14.48 21.47 11.45
C ALA A 143 -13.49 20.78 12.41
N ALA A 144 -13.96 19.95 13.34
CA ALA A 144 -13.11 19.20 14.25
C ALA A 144 -12.13 18.30 13.46
N LEU A 145 -12.64 17.51 12.51
CA LEU A 145 -11.82 16.66 11.63
C LEU A 145 -10.77 17.46 10.85
N LYS A 146 -11.12 18.66 10.39
CA LYS A 146 -10.20 19.51 9.63
C LYS A 146 -9.07 20.10 10.48
N TYR A 147 -9.37 20.56 11.70
CA TYR A 147 -8.40 21.34 12.49
C TYR A 147 -7.64 20.52 13.53
N ILE A 148 -8.14 19.34 13.93
CA ILE A 148 -7.45 18.43 14.87
C ILE A 148 -6.04 18.04 14.38
N PRO A 149 -5.78 17.72 13.11
CA PRO A 149 -4.42 17.34 12.69
C PRO A 149 -3.38 18.45 12.90
N HIS A 150 -3.80 19.72 12.89
CA HIS A 150 -2.90 20.87 13.04
C HIS A 150 -2.41 21.08 14.48
N ILE A 151 -3.05 20.49 15.50
CA ILE A 151 -2.61 20.63 16.90
C ILE A 151 -1.66 19.52 17.35
N VAL A 152 -1.46 18.49 16.52
CA VAL A 152 -0.70 17.27 16.87
C VAL A 152 0.68 17.61 17.42
N SER A 153 1.45 18.44 16.71
CA SER A 153 2.83 18.76 17.09
C SER A 153 2.89 19.47 18.44
N ASP A 154 1.98 20.42 18.66
CA ASP A 154 1.92 21.20 19.90
C ASP A 154 1.51 20.32 21.08
N VAL A 155 0.49 19.47 20.91
CA VAL A 155 -0.02 18.60 21.99
C VAL A 155 0.98 17.52 22.38
N LEU A 156 1.65 16.89 21.40
CA LEU A 156 2.69 15.87 21.65
C LEU A 156 3.92 16.40 22.40
N SER A 157 4.05 17.73 22.54
CA SER A 157 5.14 18.35 23.32
C SER A 157 4.84 18.43 24.84
N VAL A 158 3.56 18.41 25.23
CA VAL A 158 3.13 18.64 26.63
C VAL A 158 2.23 17.55 27.21
N PHE A 159 1.76 16.61 26.37
CA PHE A 159 0.84 15.54 26.74
C PHE A 159 1.37 14.15 26.37
N ASP A 160 0.85 13.12 27.03
CA ASP A 160 1.30 11.74 26.79
C ASP A 160 0.98 11.28 25.35
N GLN A 161 2.00 10.73 24.69
CA GLN A 161 1.91 10.39 23.27
C GLN A 161 0.99 9.20 23.01
N ARG A 162 1.00 8.20 23.90
CA ARG A 162 0.14 7.02 23.77
C ARG A 162 -1.30 7.36 24.07
N GLU A 163 -1.52 8.15 25.10
CA GLU A 163 -2.84 8.57 25.50
C GLU A 163 -3.48 9.46 24.44
N PHE A 164 -2.75 10.43 23.92
CA PHE A 164 -3.22 11.25 22.80
C PHE A 164 -3.60 10.40 21.59
N ALA A 165 -2.77 9.42 21.23
CA ALA A 165 -3.07 8.49 20.13
C ALA A 165 -4.31 7.64 20.38
N SER A 166 -4.53 7.19 21.62
CA SER A 166 -5.75 6.47 22.02
C SER A 166 -7.00 7.34 21.86
N VAL A 167 -6.92 8.61 22.30
CA VAL A 167 -8.04 9.54 22.15
C VAL A 167 -8.31 9.86 20.68
N MET A 168 -7.27 10.10 19.87
CA MET A 168 -7.42 10.33 18.42
C MET A 168 -7.96 9.08 17.69
N ALA A 169 -7.56 7.88 18.10
CA ALA A 169 -8.11 6.63 17.57
C ALA A 169 -9.62 6.52 17.85
N ASN A 170 -10.05 6.83 19.07
CA ASN A 170 -11.48 6.86 19.41
C ASN A 170 -12.23 7.98 18.67
N PHE A 171 -11.62 9.16 18.53
CA PHE A 171 -12.17 10.27 17.76
C PHE A 171 -12.48 9.87 16.30
N ILE A 172 -11.60 9.11 15.65
CA ILE A 172 -11.82 8.60 14.28
C ILE A 172 -12.86 7.48 14.25
N ARG A 173 -12.85 6.55 15.21
CA ARG A 173 -13.83 5.45 15.27
C ARG A 173 -15.25 5.94 15.52
N ASN A 174 -15.40 7.01 16.29
CA ASN A 174 -16.71 7.55 16.65
C ASN A 174 -17.41 8.26 15.50
N VAL A 175 -16.72 8.55 14.39
CA VAL A 175 -17.35 9.11 13.19
C VAL A 175 -18.20 8.03 12.50
N PRO A 176 -19.53 8.22 12.37
CA PRO A 176 -20.41 7.28 11.69
C PRO A 176 -19.93 6.98 10.26
N GLU A 177 -20.11 5.74 9.81
CA GLU A 177 -19.56 5.26 8.53
C GLU A 177 -20.21 5.91 7.31
N ASP A 178 -21.48 6.28 7.41
CA ASP A 178 -22.32 6.87 6.37
C ASP A 178 -22.21 8.41 6.32
N ARG A 179 -21.33 9.00 7.14
CA ARG A 179 -21.29 10.45 7.37
C ARG A 179 -19.88 10.98 7.42
N LEU A 180 -19.65 12.11 6.75
CA LEU A 180 -18.36 12.80 6.73
C LEU A 180 -17.20 11.91 6.21
N THR A 181 -17.48 10.90 5.37
CA THR A 181 -16.50 9.95 4.84
C THR A 181 -15.27 10.64 4.26
N LYS A 182 -15.50 11.63 3.37
CA LYS A 182 -14.43 12.44 2.78
C LYS A 182 -13.61 13.20 3.82
N GLN A 183 -14.28 13.88 4.77
CA GLN A 183 -13.61 14.66 5.81
C GLN A 183 -12.81 13.77 6.77
N LYS A 184 -13.32 12.57 7.08
CA LYS A 184 -12.62 11.54 7.85
C LYS A 184 -11.34 11.11 7.14
N LEU A 185 -11.41 10.77 5.86
CA LEU A 185 -10.25 10.37 5.07
C LEU A 185 -9.22 11.51 4.92
N MET A 186 -9.65 12.75 4.72
CA MET A 186 -8.75 13.90 4.71
C MET A 186 -8.03 14.09 6.05
N CYS A 187 -8.74 13.96 7.17
CA CYS A 187 -8.14 13.99 8.50
C CYS A 187 -7.10 12.87 8.69
N LEU A 188 -7.40 11.66 8.20
CA LEU A 188 -6.44 10.56 8.22
C LEU A 188 -5.19 10.87 7.40
N LEU A 189 -5.33 11.44 6.20
CA LEU A 189 -4.20 11.85 5.37
C LEU A 189 -3.30 12.85 6.11
N ASP A 190 -3.89 13.86 6.74
CA ASP A 190 -3.15 14.84 7.53
C ASP A 190 -2.45 14.20 8.75
N PHE A 191 -3.09 13.21 9.39
CA PHE A 191 -2.46 12.44 10.46
C PHE A 191 -1.27 11.59 9.99
N VAL A 192 -1.32 11.00 8.78
CA VAL A 192 -0.17 10.30 8.20
C VAL A 192 1.02 11.23 8.06
N GLN A 193 0.79 12.44 7.56
CA GLN A 193 1.84 13.43 7.29
C GLN A 193 2.38 14.07 8.58
N SER A 194 1.63 13.98 9.69
CA SER A 194 2.00 14.48 11.01
C SER A 194 3.02 13.60 11.76
N GLU A 195 3.37 14.00 12.98
CA GLU A 195 4.25 13.23 13.88
C GLU A 195 3.60 11.95 14.44
N MET A 196 2.29 11.75 14.26
CA MET A 196 1.57 10.56 14.77
C MET A 196 2.07 9.27 14.15
N ILE A 197 2.34 9.24 12.84
CA ILE A 197 2.79 8.02 12.15
C ILE A 197 4.32 7.91 12.16
N LYS A 198 5.04 9.04 12.26
CA LYS A 198 6.51 9.03 12.33
C LYS A 198 7.04 8.47 13.66
N ARG A 199 6.33 8.73 14.78
CA ARG A 199 6.74 8.24 16.11
C ARG A 199 6.21 6.82 16.37
N PRO A 200 7.03 5.92 16.94
CA PRO A 200 6.67 4.51 17.07
C PRO A 200 5.48 4.26 18.01
N GLU A 201 5.36 5.01 19.11
CA GLU A 201 4.31 4.77 20.11
C GLU A 201 2.92 5.17 19.60
N PRO A 202 2.69 6.41 19.10
CA PRO A 202 1.40 6.79 18.52
C PRO A 202 1.03 5.94 17.31
N ARG A 203 2.02 5.64 16.44
CA ARG A 203 1.83 4.77 15.27
C ARG A 203 1.23 3.42 15.63
N SER A 204 1.69 2.78 16.71
CA SER A 204 1.22 1.46 17.12
C SER A 204 -0.28 1.40 17.45
N ILE A 205 -0.87 2.54 17.81
CA ILE A 205 -2.28 2.68 18.19
C ILE A 205 -3.12 3.20 17.02
N LEU A 206 -2.62 4.23 16.33
CA LEU A 206 -3.40 4.92 15.30
C LEU A 206 -3.38 4.19 13.94
N LEU A 207 -2.23 3.64 13.53
CA LEU A 207 -2.09 2.98 12.22
C LEU A 207 -3.12 1.87 11.98
N PRO A 208 -3.43 0.97 12.95
CA PRO A 208 -4.49 -0.02 12.76
C PRO A 208 -5.86 0.58 12.43
N VAL A 209 -6.27 1.63 13.15
CA VAL A 209 -7.55 2.30 12.94
C VAL A 209 -7.62 2.96 11.56
N MET A 210 -6.50 3.54 11.13
CA MET A 210 -6.40 4.18 9.82
C MET A 210 -6.51 3.16 8.68
N LEU A 211 -5.73 2.08 8.75
CA LEU A 211 -5.72 1.07 7.70
C LEU A 211 -7.06 0.31 7.63
N GLU A 212 -7.69 0.04 8.77
CA GLU A 212 -9.03 -0.56 8.82
C GLU A 212 -10.08 0.37 8.20
N SER A 213 -10.03 1.67 8.53
CA SER A 213 -10.91 2.67 7.90
C SER A 213 -10.72 2.72 6.40
N VAL A 214 -9.48 2.74 5.91
CA VAL A 214 -9.17 2.77 4.47
C VAL A 214 -9.61 1.48 3.78
N LYS A 215 -9.36 0.32 4.41
CA LYS A 215 -9.77 -0.99 3.88
C LYS A 215 -11.29 -1.03 3.69
N PHE A 216 -12.05 -0.62 4.69
CA PHE A 216 -13.52 -0.57 4.62
C PHE A 216 -14.01 0.27 3.42
N GLN A 217 -13.41 1.44 3.19
CA GLN A 217 -13.77 2.30 2.06
C GLN A 217 -13.40 1.69 0.70
N ILE A 218 -12.25 1.00 0.62
CA ILE A 218 -11.82 0.26 -0.58
C ILE A 218 -12.79 -0.89 -0.91
N GLU A 219 -13.22 -1.64 0.11
CA GLU A 219 -14.16 -2.75 -0.04
C GLU A 219 -15.54 -2.26 -0.53
N ASN A 220 -16.00 -1.12 -0.03
CA ASN A 220 -17.25 -0.47 -0.44
C ASN A 220 -17.16 0.35 -1.74
N ASN A 221 -15.97 0.45 -2.35
CA ASN A 221 -15.73 1.22 -3.58
C ASN A 221 -16.00 2.74 -3.43
N GLU A 222 -15.70 3.30 -2.26
CA GLU A 222 -15.90 4.71 -1.94
C GLU A 222 -14.56 5.47 -1.79
N GLU A 223 -14.51 6.72 -2.28
CA GLU A 223 -13.37 7.64 -2.13
C GLU A 223 -11.99 7.00 -2.45
N LEU A 224 -11.93 6.15 -3.48
CA LEU A 224 -10.73 5.37 -3.85
C LEU A 224 -9.48 6.22 -4.03
N GLU A 225 -9.61 7.43 -4.58
CA GLU A 225 -8.50 8.34 -4.78
C GLU A 225 -7.86 8.75 -3.44
N LEU A 226 -8.67 9.08 -2.42
CA LEU A 226 -8.16 9.42 -1.09
C LEU A 226 -7.57 8.19 -0.40
N CYS A 227 -8.18 7.01 -0.56
CA CYS A 227 -7.64 5.76 -0.05
C CYS A 227 -6.23 5.48 -0.61
N ALA A 228 -6.03 5.66 -1.92
CA ALA A 228 -4.72 5.53 -2.56
C ALA A 228 -3.71 6.56 -2.02
N GLN A 229 -4.13 7.82 -1.85
CA GLN A 229 -3.28 8.88 -1.30
C GLN A 229 -2.83 8.58 0.14
N ILE A 230 -3.73 8.12 1.00
CA ILE A 230 -3.42 7.77 2.40
C ILE A 230 -2.42 6.61 2.46
N LEU A 231 -2.66 5.53 1.70
CA LEU A 231 -1.75 4.38 1.67
C LEU A 231 -0.39 4.74 1.10
N THR A 232 -0.36 5.56 0.03
CA THR A 232 0.89 6.04 -0.58
C THR A 232 1.67 6.89 0.41
N ALA A 233 1.03 7.88 1.03
CA ALA A 233 1.67 8.71 2.07
C ALA A 233 2.16 7.87 3.25
N THR A 234 1.42 6.81 3.63
CA THR A 234 1.82 5.90 4.71
C THR A 234 3.09 5.14 4.32
N MET A 235 3.17 4.64 3.09
CA MET A 235 4.36 3.98 2.58
C MET A 235 5.55 4.94 2.51
N GLU A 236 5.35 6.16 2.01
CA GLU A 236 6.39 7.19 1.95
C GLU A 236 6.93 7.54 3.34
N VAL A 237 6.06 7.78 4.33
CA VAL A 237 6.49 8.17 5.68
C VAL A 237 7.21 7.03 6.40
N LEU A 238 6.80 5.78 6.20
CA LEU A 238 7.32 4.63 6.94
C LEU A 238 8.52 3.96 6.28
N PHE A 239 8.64 4.04 4.96
CA PHE A 239 9.66 3.34 4.17
C PHE A 239 10.47 4.29 3.28
N ASP A 240 10.57 5.59 3.62
CA ASP A 240 11.46 6.51 2.91
C ASP A 240 12.91 6.00 2.98
N LYS A 241 13.44 5.55 1.83
CA LYS A 241 14.80 5.03 1.68
C LYS A 241 15.88 6.07 1.99
N ARG A 242 15.53 7.36 2.07
CA ARG A 242 16.42 8.45 2.49
C ARG A 242 16.61 8.49 4.01
N LEU A 243 15.67 7.94 4.78
CA LEU A 243 15.72 7.92 6.23
C LEU A 243 16.41 6.63 6.72
N SER A 244 17.37 6.75 7.64
CA SER A 244 18.17 5.62 8.14
C SER A 244 17.37 4.59 8.96
N LYS A 245 16.11 4.88 9.30
CA LYS A 245 15.25 4.04 10.15
C LYS A 245 13.91 3.79 9.47
N SER A 246 13.89 2.83 8.55
CA SER A 246 12.64 2.28 8.02
C SER A 246 11.82 1.62 9.14
N ALA A 247 10.50 1.59 8.98
CA ALA A 247 9.62 0.87 9.89
C ALA A 247 10.02 -0.62 9.97
N ASN A 248 9.70 -1.26 11.10
CA ASN A 248 10.09 -2.66 11.29
C ASN A 248 9.29 -3.62 10.39
N SER A 249 9.80 -4.83 10.19
CA SER A 249 9.16 -5.85 9.36
C SER A 249 7.74 -6.23 9.86
N GLY A 250 7.44 -6.02 11.14
CA GLY A 250 6.11 -6.24 11.71
C GLY A 250 5.07 -5.21 11.23
N THR A 251 5.45 -3.93 11.17
CA THR A 251 4.59 -2.87 10.60
C THR A 251 4.36 -3.12 9.11
N LEU A 252 5.40 -3.52 8.36
CA LEU A 252 5.26 -3.88 6.94
C LEU A 252 4.27 -5.05 6.77
N LEU A 253 4.44 -6.12 7.54
CA LEU A 253 3.55 -7.28 7.48
C LEU A 253 2.09 -6.90 7.79
N PHE A 254 1.88 -6.02 8.78
CA PHE A 254 0.54 -5.52 9.11
C PHE A 254 -0.08 -4.74 7.94
N ILE A 255 0.69 -3.85 7.29
CA ILE A 255 0.21 -3.12 6.10
C ILE A 255 -0.14 -4.09 4.98
N MET A 256 0.69 -5.11 4.72
CA MET A 256 0.42 -6.11 3.69
C MET A 256 -0.87 -6.88 3.95
N ARG A 257 -1.12 -7.29 5.21
CA ARG A 257 -2.35 -7.96 5.63
C ARG A 257 -3.61 -7.16 5.31
N VAL A 258 -3.54 -5.84 5.47
CA VAL A 258 -4.70 -4.97 5.30
C VAL A 258 -4.85 -4.48 3.86
N ALA A 259 -3.75 -4.16 3.17
CA ALA A 259 -3.81 -3.43 1.90
C ALA A 259 -3.53 -4.27 0.66
N LEU A 260 -2.68 -5.32 0.71
CA LEU A 260 -2.15 -5.93 -0.50
C LEU A 260 -3.25 -6.56 -1.38
N ARG A 261 -4.07 -7.46 -0.83
CA ARG A 261 -5.15 -8.12 -1.58
C ARG A 261 -6.24 -7.13 -2.01
N PRO A 262 -6.74 -6.22 -1.14
CA PRO A 262 -7.70 -5.20 -1.58
C PRO A 262 -7.18 -4.30 -2.70
N VAL A 263 -5.90 -3.90 -2.68
CA VAL A 263 -5.27 -3.12 -3.75
C VAL A 263 -5.23 -3.92 -5.06
N VAL A 264 -4.83 -5.20 -5.01
CA VAL A 264 -4.86 -6.09 -6.19
C VAL A 264 -6.27 -6.16 -6.78
N GLN A 265 -7.29 -6.37 -5.94
CA GLN A 265 -8.68 -6.46 -6.38
C GLN A 265 -9.24 -5.16 -6.94
N VAL A 266 -8.86 -4.00 -6.38
CA VAL A 266 -9.21 -2.69 -6.96
C VAL A 266 -8.60 -2.53 -8.35
N ILE A 267 -7.33 -2.87 -8.53
CA ILE A 267 -6.66 -2.71 -9.83
C ILE A 267 -7.35 -3.57 -10.90
N VAL A 268 -7.66 -4.84 -10.60
CA VAL A 268 -8.39 -5.72 -11.51
C VAL A 268 -9.74 -5.10 -11.91
N ARG A 269 -10.53 -4.62 -10.92
CA ARG A 269 -11.80 -3.94 -11.19
C ARG A 269 -11.64 -2.68 -12.04
N LEU A 270 -10.63 -1.85 -11.79
CA LEU A 270 -10.37 -0.63 -12.55
C LEU A 270 -9.94 -0.93 -14.00
N ILE A 271 -9.18 -2.00 -14.21
CA ILE A 271 -8.82 -2.49 -15.56
C ILE A 271 -10.08 -2.92 -16.31
N GLU A 272 -10.95 -3.73 -15.69
CA GLU A 272 -12.21 -4.19 -16.29
C GLU A 272 -13.17 -3.03 -16.60
N ALA A 273 -13.21 -2.01 -15.75
CA ALA A 273 -14.01 -0.81 -15.94
C ALA A 273 -13.37 0.22 -16.91
N ASN A 274 -12.14 0.01 -17.35
CA ASN A 274 -11.36 0.94 -18.18
C ASN A 274 -11.18 2.35 -17.55
N GLU A 275 -11.04 2.42 -16.22
CA GLU A 275 -10.91 3.67 -15.45
C GLU A 275 -9.44 4.11 -15.31
N GLN A 276 -8.94 4.85 -16.28
CA GLN A 276 -7.49 5.16 -16.39
C GLN A 276 -6.97 6.18 -15.37
N VAL A 277 -7.81 7.06 -14.84
CA VAL A 277 -7.36 8.19 -13.97
C VAL A 277 -6.81 7.69 -12.64
N ILE A 278 -7.52 6.76 -12.00
CA ILE A 278 -7.18 6.24 -10.66
C ILE A 278 -6.26 5.01 -10.78
N LEU A 279 -6.33 4.27 -11.89
CA LEU A 279 -5.53 3.06 -12.13
C LEU A 279 -4.02 3.28 -11.94
N GLY A 280 -3.47 4.36 -12.50
CA GLY A 280 -2.05 4.68 -12.36
C GLY A 280 -1.61 4.87 -10.90
N GLN A 281 -2.47 5.47 -10.06
CA GLN A 281 -2.19 5.67 -8.64
C GLN A 281 -2.14 4.35 -7.88
N TYR A 282 -3.11 3.45 -8.12
CA TYR A 282 -3.14 2.15 -7.48
C TYR A 282 -2.01 1.23 -7.96
N VAL A 283 -1.62 1.28 -9.24
CA VAL A 283 -0.47 0.51 -9.74
C VAL A 283 0.83 1.00 -9.11
N ALA A 284 1.03 2.32 -8.98
CA ALA A 284 2.18 2.87 -8.26
C ALA A 284 2.19 2.45 -6.77
N LEU A 285 1.03 2.45 -6.11
CA LEU A 285 0.87 1.96 -4.74
C LEU A 285 1.19 0.47 -4.62
N LEU A 286 0.70 -0.38 -5.54
CA LEU A 286 1.00 -1.79 -5.57
C LEU A 286 2.51 -2.03 -5.72
N LEU A 287 3.16 -1.33 -6.65
CA LEU A 287 4.60 -1.43 -6.84
C LEU A 287 5.36 -0.99 -5.58
N SER A 288 4.92 0.06 -4.91
CA SER A 288 5.51 0.53 -3.64
C SER A 288 5.39 -0.52 -2.53
N LEU A 289 4.22 -1.18 -2.42
CA LEU A 289 4.01 -2.29 -1.48
C LEU A 289 4.93 -3.48 -1.81
N LEU A 290 4.92 -3.92 -3.07
CA LEU A 290 5.69 -5.09 -3.51
C LEU A 290 7.20 -4.85 -3.49
N GLU A 291 7.67 -3.61 -3.67
CA GLU A 291 9.08 -3.26 -3.62
C GLU A 291 9.68 -3.49 -2.23
N GLU A 292 8.95 -3.13 -1.17
CA GLU A 292 9.39 -3.31 0.22
C GLU A 292 9.29 -4.76 0.70
N LEU A 293 8.56 -5.62 -0.02
CA LEU A 293 8.38 -7.02 0.37
C LEU A 293 9.69 -7.82 0.20
N ASP A 294 10.22 -8.32 1.30
CA ASP A 294 11.32 -9.29 1.31
C ASP A 294 10.81 -10.74 1.37
N ALA A 295 11.72 -11.71 1.21
CA ALA A 295 11.37 -13.12 1.20
C ALA A 295 10.82 -13.63 2.55
N CYS A 296 11.24 -13.04 3.67
CA CYS A 296 10.79 -13.43 5.01
C CYS A 296 9.36 -12.93 5.25
N THR A 297 9.12 -11.63 5.02
CA THR A 297 7.80 -11.00 5.15
C THR A 297 6.79 -11.62 4.20
N TYR A 298 7.18 -11.92 2.96
CA TYR A 298 6.31 -12.65 2.02
C TYR A 298 5.92 -14.03 2.58
N ARG A 299 6.87 -14.82 3.10
CA ARG A 299 6.56 -16.13 3.68
C ARG A 299 5.61 -16.02 4.87
N SER A 300 5.82 -15.03 5.75
CA SER A 300 4.91 -14.77 6.87
C SER A 300 3.52 -14.37 6.41
N TYR A 301 3.42 -13.51 5.40
CA TYR A 301 2.13 -13.12 4.81
C TYR A 301 1.39 -14.32 4.22
N ILE A 302 2.08 -15.16 3.44
CA ILE A 302 1.49 -16.38 2.86
C ILE A 302 1.05 -17.38 3.95
N SER A 303 1.75 -17.44 5.08
CA SER A 303 1.37 -18.34 6.18
C SER A 303 0.10 -17.92 6.92
N ASP A 304 -0.36 -16.68 6.75
CA ASP A 304 -1.59 -16.17 7.38
C ASP A 304 -2.87 -16.61 6.65
N PHE A 305 -2.76 -17.12 5.42
CA PHE A 305 -3.93 -17.65 4.69
C PHE A 305 -4.42 -18.93 5.35
N VAL A 306 -5.63 -18.87 5.92
CA VAL A 306 -6.24 -19.98 6.67
C VAL A 306 -6.61 -21.13 5.74
N THR A 307 -7.23 -20.82 4.60
CA THR A 307 -7.69 -21.84 3.65
C THR A 307 -6.79 -21.90 2.42
N ARG A 308 -6.67 -23.12 1.87
CA ARG A 308 -5.97 -23.33 0.60
C ARG A 308 -6.65 -22.59 -0.55
N THR A 309 -7.98 -22.50 -0.52
CA THR A 309 -8.78 -21.80 -1.53
C THR A 309 -8.50 -20.30 -1.52
N ASP A 310 -8.45 -19.66 -0.35
CA ASP A 310 -8.12 -18.22 -0.27
C ASP A 310 -6.72 -17.93 -0.81
N LEU A 311 -5.76 -18.82 -0.53
CA LEU A 311 -4.40 -18.71 -1.06
C LEU A 311 -4.36 -18.92 -2.57
N MET A 312 -5.13 -19.89 -3.08
CA MET A 312 -5.25 -20.18 -4.51
C MET A 312 -5.82 -18.97 -5.26
N ASP A 313 -6.89 -18.39 -4.74
CA ASP A 313 -7.54 -17.20 -5.31
C ASP A 313 -6.57 -16.02 -5.32
N PHE A 314 -5.92 -15.71 -4.20
CA PHE A 314 -4.94 -14.62 -4.13
C PHE A 314 -3.78 -14.80 -5.11
N ILE A 315 -3.18 -15.99 -5.19
CA ILE A 315 -2.06 -16.23 -6.13
C ILE A 315 -2.54 -16.11 -7.57
N THR A 316 -3.75 -16.59 -7.87
CA THR A 316 -4.31 -16.50 -9.22
C THR A 316 -4.63 -15.05 -9.57
N GLU A 317 -5.30 -14.30 -8.70
CA GLU A 317 -5.55 -12.84 -8.81
C GLU A 317 -4.24 -12.09 -9.10
N LEU A 318 -3.18 -12.37 -8.34
CA LEU A 318 -1.87 -11.71 -8.49
C LEU A 318 -1.20 -12.03 -9.84
N LEU A 319 -1.23 -13.29 -10.27
CA LEU A 319 -0.64 -13.73 -11.54
C LEU A 319 -1.38 -13.13 -12.75
N MET A 320 -2.72 -13.16 -12.71
CA MET A 320 -3.55 -12.55 -13.76
C MET A 320 -3.30 -11.05 -13.84
N LEU A 321 -3.26 -10.36 -12.70
CA LEU A 321 -2.93 -8.94 -12.65
C LEU A 321 -1.58 -8.63 -13.29
N PHE A 322 -0.53 -9.41 -12.98
CA PHE A 322 0.77 -9.19 -13.61
C PHE A 322 0.72 -9.38 -15.13
N ARG A 323 0.00 -10.38 -15.64
CA ARG A 323 -0.19 -10.57 -17.08
C ARG A 323 -0.92 -9.40 -17.73
N ASP A 324 -1.92 -8.85 -17.06
CA ASP A 324 -2.66 -7.68 -17.54
C ASP A 324 -1.78 -6.43 -17.60
N LEU A 325 -0.99 -6.18 -16.55
CA LEU A 325 -0.03 -5.06 -16.49
C LEU A 325 1.10 -5.16 -17.53
N LEU A 326 1.49 -6.38 -17.92
CA LEU A 326 2.47 -6.61 -18.99
C LEU A 326 1.87 -6.40 -20.38
N SER A 327 0.59 -6.75 -20.55
CA SER A 327 -0.13 -6.64 -21.83
C SER A 327 -0.58 -5.21 -22.09
N HIS A 328 -1.00 -4.50 -21.04
CA HIS A 328 -1.53 -3.15 -21.09
C HIS A 328 -0.68 -2.23 -20.18
N PRO A 329 0.36 -1.58 -20.71
CA PRO A 329 1.22 -0.72 -19.91
C PRO A 329 0.45 0.51 -19.42
N VAL A 330 0.39 0.67 -18.09
CA VAL A 330 -0.31 1.79 -17.44
C VAL A 330 0.52 3.08 -17.51
N PHE A 331 1.84 2.97 -17.52
CA PHE A 331 2.74 4.12 -17.62
C PHE A 331 3.01 4.49 -19.09
N PRO A 332 3.25 5.78 -19.38
CA PRO A 332 3.65 6.22 -20.73
C PRO A 332 4.85 5.46 -21.27
N VAL A 333 4.86 5.14 -22.56
CA VAL A 333 5.92 4.34 -23.22
C VAL A 333 7.31 4.97 -23.10
N ASP A 334 7.37 6.31 -23.02
CA ASP A 334 8.62 7.05 -22.84
C ASP A 334 9.23 6.89 -21.44
N TRP A 335 8.43 6.46 -20.46
CA TRP A 335 8.86 6.25 -19.07
C TRP A 335 9.52 4.89 -18.88
N PHE A 336 10.45 4.54 -19.76
CA PHE A 336 11.07 3.22 -19.77
C PHE A 336 11.72 2.84 -18.43
N GLN A 337 12.25 3.81 -17.67
CA GLN A 337 12.81 3.52 -16.34
C GLN A 337 11.74 2.98 -15.39
N MET A 338 10.54 3.55 -15.39
CA MET A 338 9.42 3.07 -14.57
C MET A 338 8.96 1.69 -15.04
N THR A 339 8.89 1.46 -16.35
CA THR A 339 8.59 0.13 -16.91
C THR A 339 9.57 -0.94 -16.43
N PHE A 340 10.88 -0.67 -16.45
CA PHE A 340 11.88 -1.64 -15.98
C PHE A 340 11.88 -1.80 -14.45
N VAL A 341 11.56 -0.75 -13.69
CA VAL A 341 11.36 -0.88 -12.23
C VAL A 341 10.15 -1.78 -11.95
N GLN A 342 9.02 -1.55 -12.61
CA GLN A 342 7.84 -2.43 -12.53
C GLN A 342 8.21 -3.88 -12.84
N ASN A 343 8.87 -4.14 -13.98
CA ASN A 343 9.24 -5.50 -14.38
C ASN A 343 10.21 -6.15 -13.40
N SER A 344 11.15 -5.38 -12.82
CA SER A 344 12.06 -5.87 -11.79
C SER A 344 11.32 -6.28 -10.51
N ILE A 345 10.32 -5.50 -10.09
CA ILE A 345 9.50 -5.80 -8.91
C ILE A 345 8.62 -7.02 -9.19
N ILE A 346 7.94 -7.07 -10.34
CA ILE A 346 7.13 -8.21 -10.77
C ILE A 346 7.98 -9.49 -10.77
N LEU A 347 9.18 -9.47 -11.36
CA LEU A 347 10.08 -10.63 -11.38
C LEU A 347 10.44 -11.10 -9.97
N LYS A 348 10.79 -10.17 -9.07
CA LYS A 348 11.09 -10.48 -7.67
C LYS A 348 9.93 -11.22 -7.01
N ILE A 349 8.71 -10.71 -7.17
CA ILE A 349 7.50 -11.31 -6.59
C ILE A 349 7.14 -12.63 -7.25
N LEU A 350 7.33 -12.78 -8.57
CA LEU A 350 7.16 -14.05 -9.27
C LEU A 350 8.12 -15.13 -8.75
N CYS A 351 9.35 -14.79 -8.39
CA CYS A 351 10.27 -15.74 -7.74
C CYS A 351 9.76 -16.18 -6.36
N TYR A 352 9.14 -15.28 -5.60
CA TYR A 352 8.50 -15.63 -4.32
C TYR A 352 7.26 -16.49 -4.53
N ALA A 353 6.42 -16.14 -5.50
CA ALA A 353 5.25 -16.92 -5.91
C ALA A 353 5.65 -18.32 -6.36
N ALA A 354 6.71 -18.48 -7.14
CA ALA A 354 7.24 -19.78 -7.57
C ALA A 354 7.55 -20.70 -6.38
N SER A 355 8.13 -20.15 -5.31
CA SER A 355 8.41 -20.90 -4.08
C SER A 355 7.12 -21.37 -3.39
N THR A 356 6.09 -20.51 -3.34
CA THR A 356 4.76 -20.87 -2.81
C THR A 356 4.08 -21.94 -3.68
N VAL A 357 4.11 -21.77 -5.01
CA VAL A 357 3.49 -22.71 -5.96
C VAL A 357 4.16 -24.09 -5.85
N LYS A 358 5.50 -24.16 -5.83
CA LYS A 358 6.25 -25.40 -5.56
C LYS A 358 5.77 -26.08 -4.28
N ALA A 359 5.77 -25.34 -3.17
CA ALA A 359 5.50 -25.91 -1.86
C ALA A 359 4.04 -26.31 -1.62
N ARG A 360 3.07 -25.62 -2.25
CA ARG A 360 1.63 -25.78 -1.92
C ARG A 360 0.78 -26.39 -3.03
N PHE A 361 1.20 -26.27 -4.28
CA PHE A 361 0.35 -26.56 -5.45
C PHE A 361 1.00 -27.48 -6.49
N LEU A 362 2.29 -27.81 -6.37
CA LEU A 362 3.04 -28.57 -7.38
C LEU A 362 3.18 -30.08 -7.09
N HIS A 363 3.18 -30.46 -5.81
CA HIS A 363 3.48 -31.84 -5.37
C HIS A 363 2.21 -32.59 -4.92
N GLU A 364 2.05 -32.88 -3.61
CA GLU A 364 1.03 -33.80 -3.07
C GLU A 364 -0.41 -33.41 -3.38
N LYS A 365 -0.69 -32.10 -3.43
CA LYS A 365 -1.99 -31.56 -3.79
C LYS A 365 -1.78 -30.69 -5.01
N PHE A 366 -1.69 -31.34 -6.16
CA PHE A 366 -1.51 -30.66 -7.43
C PHE A 366 -2.72 -29.79 -7.77
N ASP A 367 -2.47 -28.60 -8.32
CA ASP A 367 -3.51 -27.68 -8.79
C ASP A 367 -3.19 -27.18 -10.19
N TYR A 368 -3.96 -27.67 -11.16
CA TYR A 368 -3.75 -27.36 -12.57
C TYR A 368 -3.94 -25.87 -12.86
N GLN A 369 -4.94 -25.22 -12.26
CA GLN A 369 -5.28 -23.83 -12.56
C GLN A 369 -4.19 -22.88 -12.10
N VAL A 370 -3.68 -23.03 -10.87
CA VAL A 370 -2.58 -22.18 -10.36
C VAL A 370 -1.31 -22.39 -11.18
N CYS A 371 -0.96 -23.65 -11.44
CA CYS A 371 0.27 -23.98 -12.18
C CYS A 371 0.19 -23.46 -13.63
N SER A 372 -0.96 -23.61 -14.28
CA SER A 372 -1.20 -23.12 -15.65
C SER A 372 -1.07 -21.60 -15.73
N ASN A 373 -1.78 -20.88 -14.84
CA ASN A 373 -1.67 -19.42 -14.77
C ASN A 373 -0.25 -18.95 -14.48
N PHE A 374 0.48 -19.68 -13.64
CA PHE A 374 1.87 -19.38 -13.33
C PHE A 374 2.77 -19.50 -14.59
N PHE A 375 2.70 -20.61 -15.31
CA PHE A 375 3.50 -20.79 -16.53
C PHE A 375 3.15 -19.79 -17.62
N GLN A 376 1.85 -19.53 -17.84
CA GLN A 376 1.40 -18.51 -18.79
C GLN A 376 1.93 -17.11 -18.42
N THR A 377 1.96 -16.78 -17.13
CA THR A 377 2.50 -15.50 -16.65
C THR A 377 4.01 -15.43 -16.84
N ALA A 378 4.75 -16.51 -16.56
CA ALA A 378 6.20 -16.57 -16.79
C ALA A 378 6.56 -16.47 -18.27
N VAL A 379 5.81 -17.13 -19.14
CA VAL A 379 5.97 -17.07 -20.61
C VAL A 379 5.66 -15.66 -21.10
N SER A 380 4.52 -15.08 -20.71
CA SER A 380 4.17 -13.69 -21.05
C SER A 380 5.24 -12.70 -20.57
N PHE A 381 5.79 -12.91 -19.37
CA PHE A 381 6.87 -12.08 -18.84
C PHE A 381 8.14 -12.18 -19.68
N ILE A 382 8.56 -13.37 -20.13
CA ILE A 382 9.81 -13.48 -20.89
C ILE A 382 9.66 -13.07 -22.37
N THR A 383 8.47 -13.25 -22.96
CA THR A 383 8.21 -13.00 -24.39
C THR A 383 7.74 -11.59 -24.70
N HIS A 384 7.23 -10.82 -23.72
CA HIS A 384 6.70 -9.48 -24.03
C HIS A 384 7.74 -8.52 -24.62
N LYS A 385 7.26 -7.60 -25.46
CA LYS A 385 8.08 -6.73 -26.32
C LYS A 385 9.07 -5.84 -25.56
N GLN A 386 8.75 -5.44 -24.33
CA GLN A 386 9.60 -4.51 -23.56
C GLN A 386 10.88 -5.18 -23.03
N LEU A 387 10.89 -6.51 -22.88
CA LEU A 387 12.10 -7.28 -22.52
C LEU A 387 12.86 -7.83 -23.72
N GLN A 388 12.41 -7.62 -24.96
CA GLN A 388 13.17 -7.96 -26.16
C GLN A 388 14.27 -6.91 -26.43
N LEU A 389 15.33 -7.00 -25.61
CA LEU A 389 16.41 -6.01 -25.52
C LEU A 389 17.15 -5.77 -26.84
N GLU A 390 17.16 -6.75 -27.73
CA GLU A 390 17.71 -6.72 -29.08
C GLU A 390 17.03 -5.70 -30.00
N ASN A 391 15.76 -5.35 -29.73
CA ASN A 391 15.01 -4.37 -30.50
C ASN A 391 15.34 -2.93 -30.09
N PHE A 392 16.12 -2.72 -29.02
CA PHE A 392 16.49 -1.40 -28.54
C PHE A 392 17.86 -0.95 -29.08
N PRO A 393 18.07 0.38 -29.24
CA PRO A 393 19.38 0.93 -29.57
C PRO A 393 20.46 0.48 -28.59
N ALA A 394 21.68 0.22 -29.09
CA ALA A 394 22.79 -0.33 -28.30
C ALA A 394 23.08 0.43 -26.99
N LYS A 395 23.01 1.78 -27.02
CA LYS A 395 23.20 2.64 -25.84
C LYS A 395 22.12 2.40 -24.77
N LYS A 396 20.85 2.32 -25.19
CA LYS A 396 19.70 2.06 -24.30
C LYS A 396 19.80 0.66 -23.71
N ARG A 397 20.08 -0.34 -24.55
CA ARG A 397 20.31 -1.74 -24.12
C ARG A 397 21.43 -1.86 -23.08
N LYS A 398 22.58 -1.23 -23.31
CA LYS A 398 23.72 -1.24 -22.37
C LYS A 398 23.32 -0.67 -21.01
N SER A 399 22.66 0.49 -20.98
CA SER A 399 22.20 1.13 -19.74
C SER A 399 21.19 0.26 -18.96
N ILE A 400 20.27 -0.40 -19.66
CA ILE A 400 19.31 -1.32 -19.03
C ILE A 400 20.05 -2.51 -18.39
N LEU A 401 20.95 -3.15 -19.13
CA LEU A 401 21.69 -4.32 -18.65
C LEU A 401 22.62 -4.00 -17.47
N GLU A 402 23.20 -2.80 -17.44
CA GLU A 402 24.03 -2.34 -16.32
C GLU A 402 23.22 -2.20 -15.02
N ARG A 403 21.99 -1.68 -15.09
CA ARG A 403 21.14 -1.42 -13.93
C ARG A 403 20.30 -2.62 -13.49
N PHE A 404 19.67 -3.30 -14.43
CA PHE A 404 18.64 -4.31 -14.15
C PHE A 404 19.07 -5.74 -14.48
N ARG A 405 20.20 -5.92 -15.16
CA ARG A 405 20.61 -7.19 -15.78
C ARG A 405 19.58 -7.68 -16.81
N ASP A 406 19.83 -8.84 -17.43
CA ASP A 406 18.84 -9.46 -18.32
C ASP A 406 17.86 -10.30 -17.49
N MET A 407 16.69 -9.72 -17.21
CA MET A 407 15.61 -10.34 -16.43
C MET A 407 15.13 -11.67 -17.01
N ARG A 408 15.26 -11.86 -18.33
CA ARG A 408 14.84 -13.08 -19.02
C ARG A 408 15.63 -14.30 -18.54
N LEU A 409 16.89 -14.13 -18.12
CA LEU A 409 17.72 -15.20 -17.59
C LEU A 409 17.16 -15.77 -16.27
N THR A 410 16.83 -14.88 -15.33
CA THR A 410 16.25 -15.27 -14.04
C THR A 410 14.88 -15.91 -14.25
N CYS A 411 14.04 -15.32 -15.11
CA CYS A 411 12.75 -15.89 -15.46
C CYS A 411 12.88 -17.31 -16.05
N GLY A 412 13.70 -17.49 -17.08
CA GLY A 412 13.91 -18.79 -17.74
C GLY A 412 14.50 -19.85 -16.80
N ARG A 413 15.41 -19.46 -15.90
CA ARG A 413 16.01 -20.37 -14.92
C ARG A 413 15.05 -20.74 -13.79
N GLU A 414 14.53 -19.74 -13.07
CA GLU A 414 13.82 -19.94 -11.80
C GLU A 414 12.33 -20.24 -12.02
N LEU A 415 11.71 -19.57 -12.99
CA LEU A 415 10.25 -19.64 -13.20
C LEU A 415 9.87 -20.68 -14.25
N VAL A 416 10.68 -20.87 -15.30
CA VAL A 416 10.37 -21.87 -16.33
C VAL A 416 11.03 -23.20 -16.02
N ARG A 417 12.37 -23.27 -16.09
CA ARG A 417 13.12 -24.52 -15.94
C ARG A 417 12.93 -25.14 -14.56
N SER A 418 13.23 -24.40 -13.49
CA SER A 418 13.18 -24.96 -12.13
C SER A 418 11.77 -25.42 -11.75
N MET A 419 10.73 -24.70 -12.16
CA MET A 419 9.35 -25.10 -11.93
C MET A 419 8.99 -26.39 -12.67
N TRP A 420 9.28 -26.47 -13.98
CA TRP A 420 9.01 -27.65 -14.79
C TRP A 420 9.64 -28.92 -14.20
N PHE A 421 10.93 -28.87 -13.88
CA PHE A 421 11.65 -30.02 -13.33
C PHE A 421 11.24 -30.37 -11.89
N SER A 422 10.53 -29.47 -11.17
CA SER A 422 9.99 -29.77 -9.84
C SER A 422 8.61 -30.46 -9.91
N MET A 423 7.98 -30.54 -11.08
CA MET A 423 6.64 -31.12 -11.23
C MET A 423 6.66 -32.64 -11.30
N ASN A 424 5.68 -33.26 -10.65
CA ASN A 424 5.41 -34.70 -10.76
C ASN A 424 4.35 -35.00 -11.84
N GLN A 425 3.28 -34.19 -11.90
CA GLN A 425 2.15 -34.36 -12.83
C GLN A 425 2.37 -33.57 -14.12
N LYS A 426 3.37 -33.95 -14.92
CA LYS A 426 3.74 -33.23 -16.16
C LYS A 426 2.76 -33.47 -17.31
N ASN A 427 2.09 -34.62 -17.32
CA ASN A 427 1.32 -35.13 -18.46
C ASN A 427 0.17 -34.22 -18.86
N GLU A 428 -0.58 -33.73 -17.86
CA GLU A 428 -1.71 -32.81 -18.08
C GLU A 428 -1.27 -31.47 -18.70
N PHE A 429 0.01 -31.13 -18.54
CA PHE A 429 0.57 -29.87 -18.98
C PHE A 429 1.25 -29.91 -20.34
N ILE A 430 1.76 -31.07 -20.77
CA ILE A 430 2.53 -31.20 -22.03
C ILE A 430 1.77 -30.59 -23.21
N PRO A 431 0.50 -30.96 -23.51
CA PRO A 431 -0.21 -30.42 -24.68
C PRO A 431 -0.39 -28.90 -24.64
N CYS A 432 -0.54 -28.31 -23.45
CA CYS A 432 -0.79 -26.87 -23.33
C CYS A 432 0.50 -26.03 -23.25
N LEU A 433 1.60 -26.60 -22.74
CA LEU A 433 2.85 -25.86 -22.51
C LEU A 433 3.84 -25.95 -23.66
N VAL A 434 3.74 -26.92 -24.56
CA VAL A 434 4.69 -27.06 -25.69
C VAL A 434 4.81 -25.76 -26.48
N GLY A 435 3.69 -25.19 -26.95
CA GLY A 435 3.69 -23.91 -27.67
C GLY A 435 4.24 -22.77 -26.83
N SER A 436 3.87 -22.70 -25.55
CA SER A 436 4.33 -21.64 -24.64
C SER A 436 5.85 -21.70 -24.40
N ILE A 437 6.41 -22.88 -24.17
CA ILE A 437 7.85 -23.08 -24.01
C ILE A 437 8.58 -22.81 -25.33
N LEU A 438 7.96 -23.13 -26.47
CA LEU A 438 8.52 -22.85 -27.78
C LEU A 438 8.74 -21.37 -28.01
N GLU A 439 7.75 -20.53 -27.69
CA GLU A 439 7.90 -19.07 -27.71
C GLU A 439 9.10 -18.60 -26.88
N VAL A 440 9.30 -19.19 -25.69
CA VAL A 440 10.45 -18.87 -24.84
C VAL A 440 11.78 -19.27 -25.49
N THR A 441 11.83 -20.46 -26.10
CA THR A 441 13.05 -20.99 -26.70
C THR A 441 13.45 -20.24 -27.98
N LEU A 442 12.52 -19.60 -28.66
CA LEU A 442 12.79 -18.84 -29.89
C LEU A 442 13.38 -17.46 -29.62
N ILE A 443 13.27 -16.93 -28.39
CA ILE A 443 13.90 -15.65 -27.98
C ILE A 443 15.42 -15.68 -28.25
N PRO A 444 16.02 -14.60 -28.77
CA PRO A 444 17.44 -14.53 -29.13
C PRO A 444 18.37 -14.33 -27.92
N VAL A 445 18.23 -15.16 -26.90
CA VAL A 445 19.09 -15.23 -25.72
C VAL A 445 19.62 -16.65 -25.54
N GLU A 446 20.90 -16.87 -25.88
CA GLU A 446 21.51 -18.20 -25.91
C GLU A 446 21.40 -18.93 -24.56
N GLU A 447 21.62 -18.23 -23.45
CA GLU A 447 21.54 -18.84 -22.12
C GLU A 447 20.11 -19.24 -21.74
N VAL A 448 19.09 -18.50 -22.19
CA VAL A 448 17.68 -18.93 -22.03
C VAL A 448 17.44 -20.20 -22.83
N ARG A 449 17.89 -20.25 -24.10
CA ARG A 449 17.77 -21.42 -24.97
C ARG A 449 18.38 -22.67 -24.33
N LYS A 450 19.61 -22.57 -23.81
CA LYS A 450 20.28 -23.68 -23.11
C LYS A 450 19.51 -24.19 -21.90
N LEU A 451 18.78 -23.31 -21.21
CA LEU A 451 17.98 -23.69 -20.04
C LEU A 451 16.64 -24.32 -20.41
N THR A 452 16.00 -23.84 -21.48
CA THR A 452 14.62 -24.22 -21.83
C THR A 452 14.52 -25.33 -22.86
N ILE A 453 15.42 -25.44 -23.84
CA ILE A 453 15.39 -26.53 -24.85
C ILE A 453 15.38 -27.94 -24.20
N PRO A 454 16.17 -28.23 -23.15
CA PRO A 454 16.12 -29.55 -22.51
C PRO A 454 14.77 -29.93 -21.88
N ILE A 455 13.86 -28.97 -21.69
CA ILE A 455 12.49 -29.24 -21.24
C ILE A 455 11.75 -30.09 -22.26
N PHE A 456 11.94 -29.84 -23.56
CA PHE A 456 11.32 -30.63 -24.63
C PHE A 456 11.76 -32.09 -24.58
N PHE A 457 13.04 -32.35 -24.31
CA PHE A 457 13.52 -33.72 -24.14
C PHE A 457 12.81 -34.43 -22.97
N ASP A 458 12.66 -33.74 -21.84
CA ASP A 458 11.94 -34.27 -20.69
C ASP A 458 10.44 -34.46 -20.94
N MET A 459 9.79 -33.57 -21.72
CA MET A 459 8.40 -33.76 -22.19
C MET A 459 8.27 -35.05 -23.02
N MET A 460 9.14 -35.26 -24.01
CA MET A 460 9.14 -36.46 -24.85
C MET A 460 9.36 -37.74 -24.04
N VAL A 461 10.35 -37.73 -23.13
CA VAL A 461 10.65 -38.86 -22.25
C VAL A 461 9.47 -39.17 -21.34
N THR A 462 8.81 -38.14 -20.80
CA THR A 462 7.64 -38.29 -19.95
C THR A 462 6.50 -38.96 -20.72
N GLU A 463 6.13 -38.46 -21.90
CA GLU A 463 5.05 -39.03 -22.73
C GLU A 463 5.34 -40.50 -23.09
N PHE A 464 6.58 -40.81 -23.48
CA PHE A 464 7.02 -42.16 -23.81
C PHE A 464 6.80 -43.14 -22.66
N TYR A 465 7.27 -42.82 -21.45
CA TYR A 465 7.16 -43.72 -20.30
C TYR A 465 5.73 -43.94 -19.84
N LEU A 466 4.87 -42.91 -19.92
CA LEU A 466 3.45 -43.06 -19.60
C LEU A 466 2.77 -44.05 -20.53
N ARG A 467 2.97 -43.90 -21.85
CA ARG A 467 2.34 -44.77 -22.84
C ARG A 467 2.90 -46.20 -22.75
N ALA A 468 4.20 -46.34 -22.48
CA ALA A 468 4.80 -47.65 -22.18
C ALA A 468 4.16 -48.30 -20.94
N SER A 469 3.91 -47.54 -19.86
CA SER A 469 3.26 -48.04 -18.64
C SER A 469 1.79 -48.41 -18.83
N ALA A 470 1.03 -47.65 -19.62
CA ALA A 470 -0.37 -47.94 -19.92
C ALA A 470 -0.54 -49.23 -20.74
N THR A 471 0.40 -49.50 -21.66
CA THR A 471 0.37 -50.69 -22.53
C THR A 471 0.65 -51.99 -21.76
N LEU A 472 1.46 -51.92 -20.69
CA LEU A 472 1.79 -53.07 -19.82
C LEU A 472 0.60 -53.60 -19.00
N VAL A 473 -0.44 -52.80 -18.80
CA VAL A 473 -1.67 -53.21 -18.08
C VAL A 473 -2.61 -54.00 -18.99
N SER A 474 -2.46 -53.92 -20.33
CA SER A 474 -3.38 -54.51 -21.29
C SER A 474 -2.91 -55.84 -21.91
N THR A 475 -1.66 -56.27 -21.72
CA THR A 475 -1.12 -57.62 -22.03
C THR A 475 0.39 -57.63 -21.76
N PRO A 476 0.99 -58.76 -21.31
CA PRO A 476 2.43 -58.85 -21.11
C PRO A 476 3.13 -59.06 -22.45
N VAL A 477 3.35 -57.98 -23.21
CA VAL A 477 4.20 -58.03 -24.40
C VAL A 477 5.65 -57.83 -23.95
N VAL A 478 6.48 -58.82 -24.25
CA VAL A 478 7.94 -58.79 -24.08
C VAL A 478 8.49 -57.51 -24.73
N LEU A 479 9.18 -56.68 -23.95
CA LEU A 479 9.88 -55.45 -24.38
C LEU A 479 11.12 -55.75 -25.24
N ARG A 480 10.96 -56.56 -26.29
CA ARG A 480 11.96 -56.78 -27.35
C ARG A 480 11.26 -56.95 -28.68
N GLY A 481 10.94 -55.84 -29.33
CA GLY A 481 10.47 -55.85 -30.72
C GLY A 481 9.69 -54.59 -31.08
N ASN A 482 10.33 -53.70 -31.83
CA ASN A 482 9.74 -52.61 -32.62
C ASN A 482 8.57 -51.84 -31.98
N PHE A 483 8.82 -51.15 -30.87
CA PHE A 483 8.06 -49.94 -30.58
C PHE A 483 8.34 -48.95 -31.71
N SER A 484 7.36 -48.69 -32.57
CA SER A 484 7.45 -47.59 -33.51
C SER A 484 7.45 -46.29 -32.70
N TYR A 485 8.57 -45.56 -32.69
CA TYR A 485 8.72 -44.26 -32.01
C TYR A 485 7.55 -43.31 -32.33
N ARG A 486 6.99 -43.40 -33.54
CA ARG A 486 5.85 -42.59 -34.02
C ARG A 486 4.55 -42.78 -33.24
N SER A 487 4.41 -43.81 -32.42
CA SER A 487 3.18 -44.05 -31.63
C SER A 487 3.29 -43.59 -30.17
N ALA A 488 4.49 -43.26 -29.68
CA ALA A 488 4.74 -43.08 -28.25
C ALA A 488 4.86 -41.61 -27.80
N VAL A 489 5.02 -40.65 -28.73
CA VAL A 489 5.22 -39.21 -28.44
C VAL A 489 4.34 -38.32 -29.35
N VAL A 490 3.11 -38.78 -29.59
CA VAL A 490 2.24 -38.18 -30.62
C VAL A 490 1.71 -36.81 -30.21
N GLU A 491 1.37 -36.62 -28.93
CA GLU A 491 0.78 -35.36 -28.46
C GLU A 491 1.82 -34.25 -28.48
N PHE A 492 3.01 -34.52 -27.93
CA PHE A 492 4.12 -33.58 -28.00
C PHE A 492 4.53 -33.28 -29.45
N GLU A 493 4.76 -34.30 -30.28
CA GLU A 493 5.24 -34.11 -31.67
C GLU A 493 4.25 -33.27 -32.48
N THR A 494 2.95 -33.58 -32.40
CA THR A 494 1.91 -32.87 -33.14
C THR A 494 1.83 -31.41 -32.72
N GLU A 495 1.81 -31.13 -31.42
CA GLU A 495 1.72 -29.76 -30.92
C GLU A 495 3.01 -28.98 -31.22
N PHE A 496 4.18 -29.61 -31.07
CA PHE A 496 5.47 -28.97 -31.32
C PHE A 496 5.60 -28.53 -32.77
N ILE A 497 5.31 -29.42 -33.73
CA ILE A 497 5.40 -29.11 -35.17
C ILE A 497 4.39 -28.02 -35.53
N THR A 498 3.13 -28.18 -35.10
CA THR A 498 2.06 -27.23 -35.42
C THR A 498 2.40 -25.82 -34.92
N LYS A 499 2.92 -25.70 -33.70
CA LYS A 499 3.29 -24.42 -33.11
C LYS A 499 4.58 -23.86 -33.67
N LEU A 500 5.55 -24.70 -34.02
CA LEU A 500 6.79 -24.26 -34.64
C LEU A 500 6.54 -23.62 -35.99
N ASP A 501 5.73 -24.25 -36.83
CA ASP A 501 5.35 -23.70 -38.14
C ASP A 501 4.69 -22.34 -37.99
N GLN A 502 3.70 -22.21 -37.09
CA GLN A 502 3.03 -20.94 -36.80
C GLN A 502 4.00 -19.84 -36.34
N LEU A 503 4.95 -20.15 -35.47
CA LEU A 503 5.88 -19.17 -34.91
C LEU A 503 6.97 -18.76 -35.90
N ILE A 504 7.46 -19.69 -36.72
CA ILE A 504 8.42 -19.40 -37.80
C ILE A 504 7.74 -18.53 -38.87
N ASP A 505 6.52 -18.85 -39.27
CA ASP A 505 5.73 -18.04 -40.21
C ASP A 505 5.50 -16.61 -39.67
N ALA A 506 5.37 -16.46 -38.36
CA ALA A 506 5.29 -15.16 -37.67
C ALA A 506 6.65 -14.44 -37.55
N GLY A 507 7.75 -15.01 -38.06
CA GLY A 507 9.09 -14.42 -38.05
C GLY A 507 9.90 -14.66 -36.78
N SER A 508 9.52 -15.66 -35.97
CA SER A 508 10.27 -16.03 -34.75
C SER A 508 11.39 -17.03 -35.05
N GLY A 509 12.45 -17.01 -34.24
CA GLY A 509 13.61 -17.89 -34.39
C GLY A 509 14.74 -17.32 -35.25
N ASP A 510 15.91 -17.95 -35.17
CA ASP A 510 17.10 -17.59 -35.94
C ASP A 510 17.99 -18.82 -36.21
N ALA A 511 19.01 -18.68 -37.06
CA ALA A 511 19.93 -19.79 -37.36
C ALA A 511 20.63 -20.34 -36.10
N LYS A 512 20.92 -19.47 -35.11
CA LYS A 512 21.56 -19.88 -33.85
C LYS A 512 20.65 -20.75 -33.00
N TYR A 513 19.33 -20.64 -33.17
CA TYR A 513 18.37 -21.50 -32.49
C TYR A 513 18.56 -22.94 -32.95
N ALA A 514 18.57 -23.18 -34.27
CA ALA A 514 18.81 -24.49 -34.85
C ALA A 514 20.16 -25.06 -34.41
N ASP A 515 21.24 -24.27 -34.46
CA ASP A 515 22.56 -24.69 -34.00
C ASP A 515 22.56 -25.09 -32.52
N THR A 516 21.89 -24.31 -31.67
CA THR A 516 21.79 -24.59 -30.24
C THR A 516 20.94 -25.83 -29.97
N PHE A 517 19.86 -26.00 -30.70
CA PHE A 517 18.95 -27.14 -30.59
C PHE A 517 19.62 -28.46 -31.01
N VAL A 518 20.42 -28.45 -32.07
CA VAL A 518 21.17 -29.63 -32.54
C VAL A 518 22.33 -29.99 -31.60
N ARG A 519 22.94 -28.99 -30.97
CA ARG A 519 24.09 -29.17 -30.08
C ARG A 519 23.72 -29.79 -28.72
N LEU A 520 22.53 -29.49 -28.22
CA LEU A 520 22.01 -29.99 -26.94
C LEU A 520 21.36 -31.35 -27.13
#